data_AF-A0AAJ0FNG3-F1
#
_entry.id   AF-A0AAJ0FNG3-F1
#
_cell.length_a   1.000
_cell.length_b   1.000
_cell.length_c   1.000
_cell.angle_alpha   90.00
_cell.angle_beta   90.00
_cell.angle_gamma   90.00
#
_symmetry.space_group_name_H-M   'P 1'
#
loop_
_entity.id
_entity.type
_entity.pdbx_description
1 polymer ?
#
loop_
_entity_poly.entity_id
_entity_poly.type
_entity_poly.pdbx_seq_one_letter_code
_entity_poly.pdbx_strand_id
1 'polypeptide(L)'
;MAVRSSIRNPKPKWSLNDLCPELLALIFWPCCQPKQLDEIDSRSAALVRCVCRRLNAIATPIAYRELVLNERIVADDAEREYPDAFQHIYAYTHHVVARSNLDPGGIRRILERAQRVQSVRWRYIPSGFSDGPFWLPSDVLGQDQIQGKGIRLLVEGLPLLSSKEKYQDFYLKSIPSELLVSLELAHPMPPLTTRLHSLKDLLLASPHLETLHYRDKGQGTHFSFTGSERLPPLKDLVLESYDWNHDKHSVATHWDFSRIRSLALLSVPIHSFLTSVPPTSLAALHTLHASDFSAHHHHLPHPGPPDHRLSATLDLAALVSTHIRALVDLRLTCHVSLFPPSALLRHAASLRRLSLRDHVGFADDDRRCPTLPAPDLEVLAGALDRLTALELDMDFDDDNHNQQQRQRFLQALCHFPALRTLTLHTQTVLRPTGCDDDDDDDDDLPAAAAADADPDRDAAARTFAFLVRNRGAGVGGGDVPVPWQRVTLNVGSGGAVARRMGEGWRGVVAERCFVLERAEGSGGGGRGFVFREEGGGGV
;
A
#
# COMPACT_ATOMS: atom_id res chain seq x y z
N MET A 1 56.44 -43.51 -3.88
CA MET A 1 55.04 -43.75 -4.32
C MET A 1 54.14 -42.75 -3.62
N ALA A 2 53.57 -41.79 -4.35
CA ALA A 2 52.53 -40.89 -3.85
C ALA A 2 51.46 -40.78 -4.95
N VAL A 3 50.29 -41.33 -4.68
CA VAL A 3 49.15 -41.37 -5.59
C VAL A 3 48.47 -40.00 -5.57
N ARG A 4 48.49 -39.28 -6.70
CA ARG A 4 47.65 -38.09 -6.91
C ARG A 4 46.19 -38.55 -7.03
N SER A 5 45.43 -38.45 -5.95
CA SER A 5 43.98 -38.60 -6.00
C SER A 5 43.36 -37.38 -6.68
N SER A 6 43.08 -37.51 -7.98
CA SER A 6 42.24 -36.57 -8.72
C SER A 6 40.79 -36.72 -8.24
N ILE A 7 40.38 -35.91 -7.27
CA ILE A 7 38.97 -35.75 -6.91
C ILE A 7 38.27 -35.08 -8.11
N ARG A 8 37.67 -35.88 -8.99
CA ARG A 8 36.76 -35.38 -10.01
C ARG A 8 35.47 -34.98 -9.32
N ASN A 9 35.28 -33.67 -9.12
CA ASN A 9 33.97 -33.14 -8.77
C ASN A 9 32.95 -33.60 -9.83
N PRO A 10 31.78 -34.16 -9.43
CA PRO A 10 30.73 -34.49 -10.38
C PRO A 10 30.29 -33.20 -11.08
N LYS A 11 30.30 -33.21 -12.43
CA LYS A 11 29.76 -32.09 -13.20
C LYS A 11 28.31 -31.86 -12.77
N PRO A 12 27.90 -30.61 -12.50
CA PRO A 12 26.51 -30.31 -12.19
C PRO A 12 25.62 -30.88 -13.30
N LYS A 13 24.56 -31.57 -12.90
CA LYS A 13 23.69 -32.35 -13.80
C LYS A 13 23.02 -31.47 -14.87
N TRP A 14 22.89 -30.17 -14.59
CA TRP A 14 22.28 -29.15 -15.46
C TRP A 14 23.11 -27.86 -15.43
N SER A 15 23.31 -27.26 -16.60
CA SER A 15 23.94 -25.95 -16.78
C SER A 15 22.91 -24.94 -17.28
N LEU A 16 23.01 -23.67 -16.87
CA LEU A 16 22.24 -22.58 -17.50
C LEU A 16 22.52 -22.47 -19.00
N ASN A 17 23.69 -22.95 -19.47
CA ASN A 17 23.99 -23.02 -20.89
C ASN A 17 23.11 -24.03 -21.66
N ASP A 18 22.45 -24.97 -20.97
CA ASP A 18 21.60 -25.98 -21.59
C ASP A 18 20.18 -25.44 -21.85
N LEU A 19 19.82 -24.30 -21.25
CA LEU A 19 18.52 -23.64 -21.44
C LEU A 19 18.52 -22.82 -22.74
N CYS A 20 17.37 -22.66 -23.40
CA CYS A 20 17.26 -21.77 -24.55
C CYS A 20 17.26 -20.28 -24.11
N PRO A 21 17.58 -19.33 -25.02
CA PRO A 21 17.59 -17.90 -24.70
C PRO A 21 16.28 -17.37 -24.12
N GLU A 22 15.12 -17.90 -24.54
CA GLU A 22 13.79 -17.51 -24.08
C GLU A 22 13.57 -17.89 -22.61
N LEU A 23 13.99 -19.09 -22.22
CA LEU A 23 13.92 -19.54 -20.82
C LEU A 23 14.89 -18.75 -19.94
N LEU A 24 16.09 -18.44 -20.44
CA LEU A 24 17.04 -17.59 -19.73
C LEU A 24 16.49 -16.16 -19.57
N ALA A 25 15.85 -15.62 -20.60
CA ALA A 25 15.20 -14.31 -20.52
C ALA A 25 14.07 -14.32 -19.48
N LEU A 26 13.24 -15.37 -19.44
CA LEU A 26 12.20 -15.54 -18.42
C LEU A 26 12.76 -15.71 -17.00
N ILE A 27 13.93 -16.32 -16.83
CA ILE A 27 14.59 -16.43 -15.53
C ILE A 27 15.16 -15.08 -15.08
N PHE A 28 15.70 -14.28 -15.99
CA PHE A 28 16.24 -12.95 -15.68
C PHE A 28 15.16 -11.87 -15.61
N TRP A 29 13.99 -12.11 -16.19
CA TRP A 29 12.89 -11.15 -16.25
C TRP A 29 12.35 -10.70 -14.87
N PRO A 30 12.14 -11.61 -13.89
CA PRO A 30 11.79 -11.22 -12.52
C PRO A 30 12.81 -10.30 -11.85
N CYS A 31 14.11 -10.40 -12.20
CA CYS A 31 15.16 -9.55 -11.63
C CYS A 31 15.08 -8.07 -12.06
N CYS A 32 14.17 -7.73 -12.98
CA CYS A 32 14.05 -6.41 -13.58
C CYS A 32 12.61 -5.86 -13.60
N GLN A 33 11.66 -6.48 -12.89
CA GLN A 33 10.32 -5.90 -12.72
C GLN A 33 10.24 -5.08 -11.43
N PRO A 34 9.89 -3.79 -11.50
CA PRO A 34 9.38 -3.09 -10.34
C PRO A 34 7.89 -3.39 -10.25
N LYS A 35 7.52 -4.35 -9.39
CA LYS A 35 6.37 -4.22 -8.48
C LYS A 35 6.21 -5.46 -7.59
N GLN A 36 6.14 -5.13 -6.29
CA GLN A 36 5.50 -5.83 -5.17
C GLN A 36 6.33 -6.60 -4.14
N LEU A 37 7.63 -6.83 -4.29
CA LEU A 37 8.48 -7.32 -3.19
C LEU A 37 9.92 -6.85 -3.46
N ASP A 38 10.39 -5.90 -2.64
CA ASP A 38 11.78 -5.48 -2.40
C ASP A 38 12.71 -5.16 -3.58
N GLU A 39 13.69 -4.30 -3.29
CA GLU A 39 14.75 -3.80 -4.18
C GLU A 39 15.70 -4.90 -4.67
N ILE A 40 15.20 -5.83 -5.49
CA ILE A 40 16.04 -6.84 -6.16
C ILE A 40 16.01 -6.62 -7.68
N ASP A 41 17.11 -6.36 -8.39
CA ASP A 41 18.32 -5.60 -8.09
C ASP A 41 18.88 -5.23 -9.48
N SER A 42 18.89 -3.96 -9.86
CA SER A 42 19.58 -3.52 -11.09
C SER A 42 21.03 -4.03 -11.15
N ARG A 43 21.66 -4.28 -9.98
CA ARG A 43 22.99 -4.89 -9.87
C ARG A 43 22.98 -6.38 -10.23
N SER A 44 21.90 -7.13 -9.96
CA SER A 44 21.80 -8.54 -10.37
C SER A 44 21.83 -8.68 -11.89
N ALA A 45 21.11 -7.81 -12.61
CA ALA A 45 21.15 -7.78 -14.07
C ALA A 45 22.54 -7.38 -14.60
N ALA A 46 23.22 -6.43 -13.94
CA ALA A 46 24.59 -6.06 -14.27
C ALA A 46 25.59 -7.21 -14.03
N LEU A 47 25.43 -7.98 -12.95
CA LEU A 47 26.28 -9.14 -12.64
C LEU A 47 26.10 -10.26 -13.66
N VAL A 48 24.86 -10.55 -14.09
CA VAL A 48 24.57 -11.57 -15.12
C VAL A 48 25.28 -11.24 -16.44
N ARG A 49 25.36 -9.95 -16.80
CA ARG A 49 26.07 -9.49 -18.00
C ARG A 49 27.57 -9.77 -17.96
N CYS A 50 28.17 -9.81 -16.77
CA CYS A 50 29.60 -10.05 -16.59
C CYS A 50 30.00 -11.54 -16.66
N VAL A 51 29.03 -12.48 -16.60
CA VAL A 51 29.33 -13.91 -16.51
C VAL A 51 29.89 -14.47 -17.83
N CYS A 52 29.20 -14.23 -18.95
CA CYS A 52 29.69 -14.64 -20.27
C CYS A 52 28.99 -13.84 -21.39
N ARG A 53 29.55 -13.91 -22.62
CA ARG A 53 29.01 -13.19 -23.79
C ARG A 53 27.54 -13.51 -24.09
N ARG A 54 27.15 -14.77 -23.91
CA ARG A 54 25.76 -15.22 -24.15
C ARG A 54 24.79 -14.59 -23.15
N LEU A 55 25.14 -14.62 -21.86
CA LEU A 55 24.30 -14.01 -20.82
C LEU A 55 24.28 -12.49 -20.95
N ASN A 56 25.39 -11.86 -21.37
CA ASN A 56 25.41 -10.44 -21.71
C ASN A 56 24.42 -10.10 -22.82
N ALA A 57 24.39 -10.87 -23.91
CA ALA A 57 23.47 -10.63 -25.03
C ALA A 57 21.99 -10.77 -24.63
N ILE A 58 21.67 -11.68 -23.70
CA ILE A 58 20.29 -11.90 -23.22
C ILE A 58 19.90 -10.85 -22.17
N ALA A 59 20.79 -10.52 -21.23
CA ALA A 59 20.49 -9.63 -20.13
C ALA A 59 20.55 -8.14 -20.51
N THR A 60 21.30 -7.75 -21.55
CA THR A 60 21.42 -6.34 -21.96
C THR A 60 20.07 -5.71 -22.33
N PRO A 61 19.23 -6.29 -23.22
CA PRO A 61 17.91 -5.73 -23.50
C PRO A 61 16.99 -5.63 -22.27
N ILE A 62 17.14 -6.54 -21.32
CA ILE A 62 16.36 -6.55 -20.08
C ILE A 62 16.82 -5.42 -19.15
N ALA A 63 18.14 -5.27 -18.98
CA ALA A 63 18.74 -4.26 -18.10
C ALA A 63 18.49 -2.81 -18.56
N TYR A 64 18.40 -2.57 -19.87
CA TYR A 64 18.15 -1.24 -20.43
C TYR A 64 16.67 -0.99 -20.77
N ARG A 65 15.75 -1.89 -20.40
CA ARG A 65 14.33 -1.75 -20.75
C ARG A 65 13.67 -0.57 -20.05
N GLU A 66 13.95 -0.39 -18.77
CA GLU A 66 13.53 0.77 -17.98
C GLU A 66 14.76 1.62 -17.64
N LEU A 67 14.75 2.88 -18.07
CA LEU A 67 15.82 3.83 -17.84
C LEU A 67 15.40 4.83 -16.76
N VAL A 68 16.08 4.79 -15.62
CA VAL A 68 15.93 5.80 -14.57
C VAL A 68 16.96 6.89 -14.79
N LEU A 69 16.49 8.08 -15.15
CA LEU A 69 17.34 9.23 -15.44
C LEU A 69 17.90 9.83 -14.15
N ASN A 70 19.14 10.29 -14.25
CA ASN A 70 19.85 11.02 -13.21
C ASN A 70 20.73 12.10 -13.87
N GLU A 71 21.36 12.93 -13.04
CA GLU A 71 22.19 14.07 -13.45
C GLU A 71 23.32 13.65 -14.39
N ARG A 72 23.92 12.46 -14.18
CA ARG A 72 25.02 11.95 -15.01
C ARG A 72 24.57 11.49 -16.39
N ILE A 73 23.35 10.97 -16.51
CA ILE A 73 22.81 10.48 -17.78
C ILE A 73 22.32 11.66 -18.64
N VAL A 74 21.75 12.69 -18.01
CA VAL A 74 21.23 13.85 -18.74
C VAL A 74 22.32 14.88 -19.10
N ALA A 75 23.51 14.81 -18.50
CA ALA A 75 24.62 15.70 -18.80
C ALA A 75 25.02 15.70 -20.30
N ASP A 76 25.48 16.85 -20.80
CA ASP A 76 25.79 17.05 -22.22
C ASP A 76 26.90 16.11 -22.73
N ASP A 77 27.90 15.82 -21.91
CA ASP A 77 29.04 14.97 -22.23
C ASP A 77 28.83 13.48 -21.93
N ALA A 78 27.70 13.10 -21.32
CA ALA A 78 27.42 11.72 -20.91
C ALA A 78 27.57 10.70 -22.05
N GLU A 79 27.12 11.04 -23.26
CA GLU A 79 27.24 10.16 -24.42
C GLU A 79 28.68 10.00 -24.89
N ARG A 80 29.49 11.04 -24.75
CA ARG A 80 30.92 10.99 -25.08
C ARG A 80 31.68 10.14 -24.07
N GLU A 81 31.32 10.22 -22.79
CA GLU A 81 31.92 9.43 -21.73
C GLU A 81 31.52 7.95 -21.78
N TYR A 82 30.26 7.65 -22.15
CA TYR A 82 29.70 6.29 -22.13
C TYR A 82 29.02 5.90 -23.46
N PRO A 83 29.72 5.92 -24.61
CA PRO A 83 29.12 5.73 -25.93
C PRO A 83 28.40 4.38 -26.07
N ASP A 84 29.00 3.30 -25.56
CA ASP A 84 28.40 1.96 -25.63
C ASP A 84 27.13 1.85 -24.79
N ALA A 85 27.06 2.55 -23.66
CA ALA A 85 25.86 2.57 -22.82
C ALA A 85 24.71 3.28 -23.54
N PHE A 86 25.00 4.40 -24.20
CA PHE A 86 24.00 5.16 -24.95
C PHE A 86 23.49 4.41 -26.18
N GLN A 87 24.33 3.63 -26.87
CA GLN A 87 23.87 2.72 -27.92
C GLN A 87 22.81 1.72 -27.40
N HIS A 88 23.05 1.11 -26.24
CA HIS A 88 22.07 0.21 -25.63
C HIS A 88 20.81 0.94 -25.16
N ILE A 89 20.96 2.13 -24.58
CA ILE A 89 19.83 2.98 -24.16
C ILE A 89 18.92 3.26 -25.36
N TYR A 90 19.46 3.75 -26.47
CA TYR A 90 18.66 4.10 -27.64
C TYR A 90 17.98 2.90 -28.30
N ALA A 91 18.62 1.72 -28.25
CA ALA A 91 18.12 0.49 -28.86
C ALA A 91 17.03 -0.22 -28.03
N TYR A 92 17.15 -0.23 -26.70
CA TYR A 92 16.37 -1.13 -25.84
C TYR A 92 15.42 -0.44 -24.84
N THR A 93 15.49 0.88 -24.68
CA THR A 93 14.63 1.59 -23.72
C THR A 93 13.17 1.61 -24.18
N HIS A 94 12.28 1.13 -23.31
CA HIS A 94 10.83 1.19 -23.49
C HIS A 94 10.14 2.09 -22.46
N HIS A 95 10.68 2.15 -21.25
CA HIS A 95 10.13 2.94 -20.16
C HIS A 95 11.18 3.92 -19.66
N VAL A 96 10.84 5.19 -19.55
CA VAL A 96 11.73 6.23 -19.02
C VAL A 96 11.15 6.78 -17.75
N VAL A 97 11.98 6.88 -16.71
CA VAL A 97 11.62 7.53 -15.44
C VAL A 97 12.44 8.81 -15.33
N ALA A 98 11.75 9.95 -15.32
CA ALA A 98 12.34 11.28 -15.23
C ALA A 98 11.88 11.98 -13.95
N ARG A 99 12.74 12.83 -13.39
CA ARG A 99 12.44 13.66 -12.21
C ARG A 99 12.35 15.12 -12.64
N SER A 100 11.47 15.89 -12.01
CA SER A 100 11.19 17.28 -12.38
C SER A 100 12.36 18.25 -12.20
N ASN A 101 13.43 17.85 -11.52
CA ASN A 101 14.63 18.66 -11.27
C ASN A 101 15.79 18.36 -12.25
N LEU A 102 15.61 17.44 -13.19
CA LEU A 102 16.63 17.08 -14.18
C LEU A 102 16.59 18.00 -15.40
N ASP A 103 17.73 18.25 -16.02
CA ASP A 103 17.83 19.11 -17.21
C ASP A 103 16.94 18.61 -18.37
N PRO A 104 16.03 19.45 -18.90
CA PRO A 104 15.06 19.05 -19.92
C PRO A 104 15.71 18.80 -21.28
N GLY A 105 16.82 19.47 -21.60
CA GLY A 105 17.56 19.26 -22.84
C GLY A 105 18.13 17.84 -22.91
N GLY A 106 18.78 17.42 -21.83
CA GLY A 106 19.30 16.06 -21.69
C GLY A 106 18.22 14.99 -21.74
N ILE A 107 17.06 15.20 -21.07
CA ILE A 107 15.93 14.27 -21.16
C ILE A 107 15.39 14.20 -22.59
N ARG A 108 15.17 15.35 -23.24
CA ARG A 108 14.63 15.43 -24.60
C ARG A 108 15.53 14.70 -25.60
N ARG A 109 16.85 14.94 -25.53
CA ARG A 109 17.86 14.25 -26.36
C ARG A 109 17.73 12.73 -26.27
N ILE A 110 17.47 12.20 -25.06
CA ILE A 110 17.33 10.76 -24.85
C ILE A 110 16.01 10.25 -25.45
N LEU A 111 14.90 10.94 -25.19
CA LEU A 111 13.57 10.53 -25.69
C LEU A 111 13.46 10.59 -27.21
N GLU A 112 14.07 11.57 -27.86
CA GLU A 112 14.07 11.70 -29.32
C GLU A 112 14.84 10.57 -30.01
N ARG A 113 15.94 10.11 -29.39
CA ARG A 113 16.82 9.08 -29.97
C ARG A 113 16.44 7.66 -29.58
N ALA A 114 15.72 7.48 -28.48
CA ALA A 114 15.22 6.18 -28.06
C ALA A 114 14.10 5.70 -29.01
N GLN A 115 14.33 4.56 -29.66
CA GLN A 115 13.49 4.11 -30.78
C GLN A 115 12.17 3.47 -30.34
N ARG A 116 12.07 3.00 -29.09
CA ARG A 116 10.99 2.10 -28.63
C ARG A 116 10.27 2.59 -27.37
N VAL A 117 10.34 3.88 -27.08
CA VAL A 117 9.69 4.45 -25.90
C VAL A 117 8.17 4.21 -25.97
N GLN A 118 7.64 3.52 -24.97
CA GLN A 118 6.23 3.20 -24.78
C GLN A 118 5.62 3.99 -23.63
N SER A 119 6.42 4.37 -22.63
CA SER A 119 5.92 5.20 -21.53
C SER A 119 6.99 6.09 -20.92
N VAL A 120 6.53 7.23 -20.41
CA VAL A 120 7.32 8.17 -19.61
C VAL A 120 6.65 8.30 -18.25
N ARG A 121 7.37 7.98 -17.19
CA ARG A 121 6.99 8.22 -15.81
C ARG A 121 7.67 9.49 -15.33
N TRP A 122 6.89 10.52 -15.05
CA TRP A 122 7.33 11.81 -14.57
C TRP A 122 7.10 11.93 -13.07
N ARG A 123 8.18 12.11 -12.30
CA ARG A 123 8.13 12.25 -10.84
C ARG A 123 8.42 13.68 -10.43
N TYR A 124 7.47 14.30 -9.76
CA TYR A 124 7.70 15.58 -9.09
C TYR A 124 8.48 15.34 -7.79
N ILE A 125 9.60 16.04 -7.61
CA ILE A 125 10.35 16.00 -6.34
C ILE A 125 9.78 17.07 -5.39
N PRO A 126 9.39 16.70 -4.16
CA PRO A 126 9.01 17.65 -3.13
C PRO A 126 10.27 18.25 -2.49
N SER A 127 10.96 19.15 -3.18
CA SER A 127 11.80 20.12 -2.49
C SER A 127 10.87 21.24 -2.04
N GLY A 128 10.86 21.57 -0.76
CA GLY A 128 10.29 22.84 -0.30
C GLY A 128 10.73 23.92 -1.27
N PHE A 129 9.78 24.67 -1.83
CA PHE A 129 9.88 25.48 -3.06
C PHE A 129 10.92 26.61 -3.00
N SER A 130 12.18 26.27 -2.76
CA SER A 130 13.34 27.15 -2.64
C SER A 130 14.49 26.59 -3.48
N ASP A 131 14.80 27.35 -4.53
CA ASP A 131 16.10 27.52 -5.18
C ASP A 131 16.50 26.67 -6.41
N GLY A 132 15.56 26.06 -7.16
CA GLY A 132 15.88 25.47 -8.47
C GLY A 132 14.75 25.53 -9.53
N PRO A 133 15.07 25.52 -10.84
CA PRO A 133 14.07 25.42 -11.90
C PRO A 133 13.42 24.02 -11.89
N PHE A 134 12.09 23.99 -11.81
CA PHE A 134 11.31 22.77 -12.03
C PHE A 134 10.85 22.71 -13.48
N TRP A 135 10.97 21.54 -14.07
CA TRP A 135 10.54 21.28 -15.43
C TRP A 135 9.21 20.56 -15.47
N LEU A 136 8.48 20.77 -16.56
CA LEU A 136 7.17 20.22 -16.81
C LEU A 136 7.25 19.11 -17.88
N PRO A 137 6.33 18.14 -17.89
CA PRO A 137 6.27 17.16 -18.96
C PRO A 137 6.22 17.77 -20.37
N SER A 138 5.51 18.89 -20.54
CA SER A 138 5.43 19.63 -21.81
C SER A 138 6.74 20.30 -22.23
N ASP A 139 7.67 20.56 -21.31
CA ASP A 139 8.99 21.09 -21.64
C ASP A 139 9.88 20.05 -22.32
N VAL A 140 9.55 18.77 -22.16
CA VAL A 140 10.39 17.65 -22.62
C VAL A 140 9.75 16.92 -23.80
N LEU A 141 8.43 16.72 -23.77
CA LEU A 141 7.69 16.01 -24.80
C LEU A 141 7.35 16.95 -25.96
N GLY A 142 8.05 16.78 -27.09
CA GLY A 142 7.80 17.56 -28.31
C GLY A 142 6.47 17.21 -29.01
N GLN A 143 5.98 18.10 -29.87
CA GLN A 143 4.72 17.92 -30.61
C GLN A 143 4.69 16.61 -31.44
N ASP A 144 5.81 16.21 -32.04
CA ASP A 144 5.89 14.96 -32.82
C ASP A 144 5.68 13.71 -31.95
N GLN A 145 6.06 13.77 -30.68
CA GLN A 145 5.85 12.67 -29.72
C GLN A 145 4.41 12.65 -29.22
N ILE A 146 3.79 13.82 -29.07
CA ILE A 146 2.38 13.98 -28.68
C ILE A 146 1.45 13.50 -29.79
N GLN A 147 1.75 13.84 -31.05
CA GLN A 147 0.89 13.51 -32.20
C GLN A 147 1.18 12.14 -32.82
N GLY A 148 2.40 11.61 -32.67
CA GLY A 148 2.92 10.54 -33.53
C GLY A 148 3.24 9.21 -32.84
N LYS A 149 3.14 9.07 -31.52
CA LYS A 149 3.55 7.84 -30.83
C LYS A 149 2.59 7.57 -29.68
N GLY A 150 2.07 6.34 -29.57
CA GLY A 150 1.22 5.87 -28.47
C GLY A 150 1.94 5.78 -27.11
N ILE A 151 2.73 6.80 -26.78
CA ILE A 151 3.46 6.93 -25.53
C ILE A 151 2.45 7.19 -24.41
N ARG A 152 2.61 6.47 -23.32
CA ARG A 152 1.79 6.63 -22.11
C ARG A 152 2.54 7.51 -21.11
N LEU A 153 1.92 8.60 -20.68
CA LEU A 153 2.43 9.47 -19.63
C LEU A 153 1.85 9.05 -18.29
N LEU A 154 2.72 8.81 -17.31
CA LEU A 154 2.39 8.55 -15.93
C LEU A 154 2.98 9.67 -15.08
N VAL A 155 2.14 10.40 -14.34
CA VAL A 155 2.56 11.50 -13.48
C VAL A 155 2.43 11.08 -12.02
N GLU A 156 3.52 11.20 -11.27
CA GLU A 156 3.62 10.83 -9.86
C GLU A 156 4.00 12.05 -9.01
N GLY A 157 3.28 12.24 -7.90
CA GLY A 157 3.56 13.28 -6.91
C GLY A 157 3.21 14.70 -7.35
N LEU A 158 2.23 14.89 -8.25
CA LEU A 158 1.85 16.22 -8.71
C LEU A 158 1.42 17.10 -7.52
N PRO A 159 2.13 18.20 -7.20
CA PRO A 159 1.72 19.07 -6.12
C PRO A 159 0.47 19.87 -6.53
N LEU A 160 -0.52 19.92 -5.65
CA LEU A 160 -1.63 20.87 -5.80
C LEU A 160 -1.13 22.27 -5.47
N LEU A 161 -0.77 23.04 -6.50
CA LEU A 161 -0.20 24.37 -6.31
C LEU A 161 -1.30 25.38 -5.93
N SER A 162 -1.19 26.01 -4.76
CA SER A 162 -1.92 27.22 -4.41
C SER A 162 -1.22 28.45 -5.01
N SER A 163 -1.06 28.52 -6.34
CA SER A 163 -0.39 29.70 -6.89
C SER A 163 -1.31 30.93 -6.75
N LYS A 164 -0.75 32.03 -6.24
CA LYS A 164 -1.38 33.37 -6.23
C LYS A 164 -1.58 33.93 -7.65
N GLU A 165 -1.16 33.19 -8.67
CA GLU A 165 -1.12 33.64 -10.05
C GLU A 165 -2.39 33.24 -10.81
N LYS A 166 -2.73 34.07 -11.79
CA LYS A 166 -3.95 34.01 -12.61
C LYS A 166 -3.90 32.93 -13.71
N TYR A 167 -3.09 31.88 -13.55
CA TYR A 167 -2.99 30.83 -14.56
C TYR A 167 -4.10 29.80 -14.37
N GLN A 168 -5.33 30.21 -14.71
CA GLN A 168 -6.30 29.25 -15.25
C GLN A 168 -5.55 28.50 -16.37
N ASP A 169 -5.61 27.17 -16.36
CA ASP A 169 -4.95 26.25 -17.32
C ASP A 169 -3.48 25.87 -17.05
N PHE A 170 -2.90 26.13 -15.86
CA PHE A 170 -1.51 25.72 -15.59
C PHE A 170 -1.26 24.23 -15.91
N TYR A 171 -2.10 23.33 -15.38
CA TYR A 171 -1.92 21.89 -15.61
C TYR A 171 -2.15 21.49 -17.07
N LEU A 172 -3.13 22.08 -17.76
CA LEU A 172 -3.36 21.81 -19.18
C LEU A 172 -2.18 22.21 -20.08
N LYS A 173 -1.48 23.29 -19.73
CA LYS A 173 -0.27 23.73 -20.44
C LYS A 173 0.96 22.90 -20.07
N SER A 174 0.98 22.36 -18.86
CA SER A 174 2.12 21.64 -18.28
C SER A 174 2.14 20.16 -18.63
N ILE A 175 0.96 19.55 -18.76
CA ILE A 175 0.79 18.11 -18.87
C ILE A 175 0.06 17.81 -20.18
N PRO A 176 0.71 17.11 -21.14
CA PRO A 176 0.05 16.65 -22.37
C PRO A 176 -1.10 15.67 -22.05
N SER A 177 -2.32 16.19 -21.99
CA SER A 177 -3.51 15.45 -21.54
C SER A 177 -3.84 14.25 -22.43
N GLU A 178 -3.55 14.34 -23.73
CA GLU A 178 -3.74 13.24 -24.69
C GLU A 178 -2.87 12.02 -24.38
N LEU A 179 -1.72 12.21 -23.74
CA LEU A 179 -0.83 11.09 -23.38
C LEU A 179 -1.08 10.58 -21.96
N LEU A 180 -1.84 11.31 -21.14
CA LEU A 180 -1.97 11.05 -19.71
C LEU A 180 -2.81 9.80 -19.44
N VAL A 181 -2.18 8.79 -18.83
CA VAL A 181 -2.84 7.52 -18.47
C VAL A 181 -2.90 7.30 -16.95
N SER A 182 -1.99 7.90 -16.20
CA SER A 182 -1.96 7.82 -14.73
C SER A 182 -1.62 9.17 -14.14
N LEU A 183 -2.39 9.59 -13.14
CA LEU A 183 -2.16 10.82 -12.39
C LEU A 183 -2.25 10.56 -10.88
N GLU A 184 -1.14 10.75 -10.19
CA GLU A 184 -1.05 10.61 -8.73
C GLU A 184 -0.62 11.94 -8.11
N LEU A 185 -1.43 12.46 -7.19
CA LEU A 185 -1.16 13.70 -6.49
C LEU A 185 -0.16 13.49 -5.34
N ALA A 186 0.67 14.50 -5.08
CA ALA A 186 1.50 14.53 -3.88
C ALA A 186 0.63 14.76 -2.64
N HIS A 187 1.09 14.28 -1.48
CA HIS A 187 0.51 14.70 -0.21
C HIS A 187 0.66 16.22 -0.06
N PRO A 188 -0.42 16.96 0.23
CA PRO A 188 -0.35 18.41 0.24
C PRO A 188 0.54 18.92 1.37
N MET A 189 1.40 19.88 1.01
CA MET A 189 2.21 20.69 1.91
C MET A 189 2.22 22.13 1.36
N PRO A 190 1.54 23.14 1.96
CA PRO A 190 0.69 23.17 3.18
C PRO A 190 -0.77 22.69 2.97
N PRO A 191 -1.55 22.48 4.06
CA PRO A 191 -2.93 22.01 3.99
C PRO A 191 -3.88 23.07 3.40
N LEU A 192 -4.86 22.62 2.60
CA LEU A 192 -5.92 23.40 1.93
C LEU A 192 -5.49 24.02 0.60
N THR A 193 -5.69 23.26 -0.48
CA THR A 193 -5.55 23.78 -1.84
C THR A 193 -6.93 24.08 -2.43
N THR A 194 -7.18 25.35 -2.75
CA THR A 194 -8.53 25.88 -3.04
C THR A 194 -8.88 25.91 -4.53
N ARG A 195 -8.14 25.23 -5.41
CA ARG A 195 -8.33 25.31 -6.87
C ARG A 195 -8.37 23.95 -7.58
N LEU A 196 -9.41 23.17 -7.29
CA LEU A 196 -9.73 21.93 -8.00
C LEU A 196 -10.12 22.12 -9.47
N HIS A 197 -10.46 23.33 -9.90
CA HIS A 197 -10.91 23.60 -11.27
C HIS A 197 -9.86 23.21 -12.32
N SER A 198 -8.61 23.66 -12.17
CA SER A 198 -7.57 23.35 -13.16
C SER A 198 -7.22 21.87 -13.19
N LEU A 199 -7.36 21.17 -12.07
CA LEU A 199 -7.24 19.71 -12.04
C LEU A 199 -8.42 19.08 -12.80
N LYS A 200 -9.65 19.52 -12.54
CA LYS A 200 -10.86 19.06 -13.26
C LYS A 200 -10.68 19.23 -14.78
N ASP A 201 -10.21 20.38 -15.23
CA ASP A 201 -10.02 20.66 -16.66
C ASP A 201 -9.01 19.69 -17.28
N LEU A 202 -7.89 19.40 -16.59
CA LEU A 202 -6.94 18.39 -17.02
C LEU A 202 -7.58 17.00 -17.11
N LEU A 203 -8.34 16.60 -16.09
CA LEU A 203 -9.01 15.28 -16.08
C LEU A 203 -10.01 15.14 -17.24
N LEU A 204 -10.79 16.18 -17.50
CA LEU A 204 -11.75 16.22 -18.61
C LEU A 204 -11.06 16.21 -19.98
N ALA A 205 -9.88 16.83 -20.09
CA ALA A 205 -9.08 16.83 -21.31
C ALA A 205 -8.24 15.56 -21.52
N SER A 206 -8.28 14.58 -20.60
CA SER A 206 -7.44 13.38 -20.61
C SER A 206 -8.25 12.11 -20.92
N PRO A 207 -8.58 11.84 -22.19
CA PRO A 207 -9.51 10.75 -22.57
C PRO A 207 -8.96 9.34 -22.28
N HIS A 208 -7.64 9.20 -22.13
CA HIS A 208 -6.96 7.93 -21.90
C HIS A 208 -6.59 7.70 -20.43
N LEU A 209 -7.03 8.56 -19.52
CA LEU A 209 -6.75 8.42 -18.10
C LEU A 209 -7.43 7.15 -17.55
N GLU A 210 -6.63 6.28 -16.94
CA GLU A 210 -7.08 5.02 -16.34
C GLU A 210 -6.89 5.01 -14.82
N THR A 211 -5.98 5.83 -14.30
CA THR A 211 -5.61 5.85 -12.88
C THR A 211 -5.61 7.28 -12.36
N LEU A 212 -6.38 7.52 -11.29
CA LEU A 212 -6.43 8.78 -10.58
C LEU A 212 -6.26 8.54 -9.09
N HIS A 213 -5.16 9.03 -8.52
CA HIS A 213 -4.97 9.06 -7.06
C HIS A 213 -5.05 10.50 -6.58
N TYR A 214 -6.25 10.87 -6.15
CA TYR A 214 -6.53 12.17 -5.55
C TYR A 214 -6.23 12.12 -4.05
N ARG A 215 -5.44 13.10 -3.58
CA ARG A 215 -5.12 13.28 -2.17
C ARG A 215 -5.18 14.76 -1.80
N ASP A 216 -5.95 15.08 -0.76
CA ASP A 216 -5.93 16.39 -0.10
C ASP A 216 -5.98 16.22 1.44
N LYS A 217 -5.80 17.31 2.18
CA LYS A 217 -5.80 17.37 3.66
C LYS A 217 -6.93 18.23 4.23
N GLY A 218 -8.02 18.44 3.48
CA GLY A 218 -9.10 19.34 3.90
C GLY A 218 -10.49 18.80 3.56
N GLN A 219 -11.46 19.13 4.42
CA GLN A 219 -12.89 18.96 4.12
C GLN A 219 -13.36 20.09 3.21
N GLY A 220 -14.27 19.78 2.28
CA GLY A 220 -14.86 20.75 1.35
C GLY A 220 -14.27 20.74 -0.07
N THR A 221 -13.30 19.89 -0.37
CA THR A 221 -12.73 19.77 -1.72
C THR A 221 -13.49 18.73 -2.53
N HIS A 222 -14.30 19.19 -3.49
CA HIS A 222 -15.03 18.37 -4.44
C HIS A 222 -15.01 18.99 -5.83
N PHE A 223 -15.11 18.17 -6.87
CA PHE A 223 -15.31 18.65 -8.23
C PHE A 223 -16.72 19.17 -8.42
N SER A 224 -16.86 20.36 -9.00
CA SER A 224 -18.16 20.86 -9.46
C SER A 224 -18.24 20.68 -10.97
N PHE A 225 -19.18 19.86 -11.43
CA PHE A 225 -19.40 19.57 -12.83
C PHE A 225 -20.53 20.41 -13.41
N THR A 226 -20.45 20.73 -14.71
CA THR A 226 -21.50 21.47 -15.42
C THR A 226 -21.78 20.87 -16.80
N GLY A 227 -22.99 21.07 -17.33
CA GLY A 227 -23.35 20.69 -18.69
C GLY A 227 -23.12 19.20 -18.99
N SER A 228 -22.32 18.91 -20.02
CA SER A 228 -21.99 17.55 -20.48
C SER A 228 -20.60 17.09 -20.07
N GLU A 229 -19.98 17.73 -19.07
CA GLU A 229 -18.67 17.30 -18.56
C GLU A 229 -18.75 15.85 -18.06
N ARG A 230 -17.77 15.02 -18.37
CA ARG A 230 -17.74 13.63 -17.89
C ARG A 230 -16.31 13.15 -17.77
N LEU A 231 -15.99 12.57 -16.62
CA LEU A 231 -14.70 11.95 -16.37
C LEU A 231 -14.51 10.70 -17.24
N PRO A 232 -13.28 10.41 -17.67
CA PRO A 232 -12.98 9.18 -18.40
C PRO A 232 -13.24 7.93 -17.52
N PRO A 233 -13.47 6.76 -18.13
CA PRO A 233 -13.77 5.53 -17.40
C PRO A 233 -12.52 4.98 -16.69
N LEU A 234 -12.40 5.30 -15.40
CA LEU A 234 -11.25 4.94 -14.57
C LEU A 234 -11.24 3.45 -14.23
N LYS A 235 -10.02 2.89 -14.13
CA LYS A 235 -9.76 1.51 -13.65
C LYS A 235 -9.32 1.49 -12.19
N ASP A 236 -8.56 2.49 -11.78
CA ASP A 236 -8.05 2.64 -10.42
C ASP A 236 -8.31 4.06 -9.91
N LEU A 237 -9.05 4.15 -8.81
CA LEU A 237 -9.43 5.42 -8.21
C LEU A 237 -9.09 5.39 -6.72
N VAL A 238 -8.25 6.32 -6.29
CA VAL A 238 -8.02 6.63 -4.88
C VAL A 238 -8.54 8.03 -4.63
N LEU A 239 -9.46 8.15 -3.67
CA LEU A 239 -9.97 9.41 -3.16
C LEU A 239 -9.61 9.49 -1.68
N GLU A 240 -8.71 10.41 -1.34
CA GLU A 240 -8.30 10.67 0.03
C GLU A 240 -8.68 12.09 0.46
N SER A 241 -9.49 12.19 1.52
CA SER A 241 -10.12 13.41 2.02
C SER A 241 -10.96 14.16 0.96
N TYR A 242 -11.49 13.45 -0.03
CA TYR A 242 -12.40 14.03 -1.02
C TYR A 242 -13.81 14.16 -0.43
N ASP A 243 -14.39 15.36 -0.48
CA ASP A 243 -15.72 15.62 0.07
C ASP A 243 -16.81 15.16 -0.92
N TRP A 244 -17.25 13.91 -0.78
CA TRP A 244 -18.25 13.36 -1.69
C TRP A 244 -19.65 13.91 -1.41
N ASN A 245 -20.07 14.88 -2.23
CA ASN A 245 -21.37 15.54 -2.16
C ASN A 245 -22.20 15.39 -3.44
N HIS A 246 -21.91 14.38 -4.27
CA HIS A 246 -22.59 14.13 -5.53
C HIS A 246 -23.88 13.34 -5.33
N ASP A 247 -24.98 13.78 -5.96
CA ASP A 247 -26.22 13.00 -6.03
C ASP A 247 -26.18 11.93 -7.14
N LYS A 248 -27.19 11.06 -7.18
CA LYS A 248 -27.30 9.98 -8.18
C LYS A 248 -27.28 10.49 -9.63
N HIS A 249 -27.88 11.65 -9.89
CA HIS A 249 -27.97 12.19 -11.24
C HIS A 249 -26.63 12.78 -11.70
N SER A 250 -25.97 13.52 -10.82
CA SER A 250 -24.61 14.03 -11.00
C SER A 250 -23.64 12.88 -11.26
N VAL A 251 -23.70 11.82 -10.45
CA VAL A 251 -22.86 10.62 -10.65
C VAL A 251 -23.12 9.97 -12.00
N ALA A 252 -24.37 9.72 -12.36
CA ALA A 252 -24.72 9.08 -13.63
C ALA A 252 -24.29 9.90 -14.87
N THR A 253 -24.22 11.22 -14.74
CA THR A 253 -23.87 12.14 -15.83
C THR A 253 -22.36 12.34 -15.94
N HIS A 254 -21.69 12.55 -14.81
CA HIS A 254 -20.33 13.09 -14.77
C HIS A 254 -19.26 12.07 -14.37
N TRP A 255 -19.63 10.97 -13.71
CA TRP A 255 -18.70 9.92 -13.28
C TRP A 255 -18.90 8.63 -14.09
N ASP A 256 -17.79 7.97 -14.43
CA ASP A 256 -17.82 6.69 -15.15
C ASP A 256 -17.05 5.61 -14.41
N PHE A 257 -17.80 4.77 -13.69
CA PHE A 257 -17.27 3.62 -12.96
C PHE A 257 -17.27 2.32 -13.77
N SER A 258 -17.61 2.34 -15.07
CA SER A 258 -17.83 1.12 -15.88
C SER A 258 -16.61 0.20 -15.99
N ARG A 259 -15.40 0.73 -15.82
CA ARG A 259 -14.13 -0.01 -15.91
C ARG A 259 -13.44 -0.20 -14.56
N ILE A 260 -14.05 0.23 -13.45
CA ILE A 260 -13.39 0.27 -12.14
C ILE A 260 -13.02 -1.14 -11.66
N ARG A 261 -11.77 -1.30 -11.24
CA ARG A 261 -11.20 -2.54 -10.70
C ARG A 261 -10.61 -2.36 -9.31
N SER A 262 -10.15 -1.16 -9.00
CA SER A 262 -9.56 -0.79 -7.71
C SER A 262 -10.18 0.52 -7.26
N LEU A 263 -10.68 0.54 -6.02
CA LEU A 263 -11.31 1.69 -5.40
C LEU A 263 -10.78 1.86 -3.97
N ALA A 264 -10.26 3.04 -3.65
CA ALA A 264 -9.93 3.44 -2.30
C ALA A 264 -10.67 4.73 -1.92
N LEU A 265 -11.42 4.68 -0.83
CA LEU A 265 -12.16 5.79 -0.23
C LEU A 265 -11.61 6.02 1.18
N LEU A 266 -10.74 7.01 1.33
CA LEU A 266 -10.01 7.28 2.57
C LEU A 266 -10.46 8.64 3.12
N SER A 267 -11.07 8.66 4.30
CA SER A 267 -11.65 9.87 4.88
C SER A 267 -12.66 10.56 3.95
N VAL A 268 -13.39 9.76 3.17
CA VAL A 268 -14.49 10.19 2.27
C VAL A 268 -15.82 9.84 2.93
N PRO A 269 -16.89 10.66 2.79
CA PRO A 269 -18.23 10.30 3.25
C PRO A 269 -18.78 9.04 2.55
N ILE A 270 -18.53 7.85 3.11
CA ILE A 270 -18.76 6.56 2.42
C ILE A 270 -20.24 6.34 2.16
N HIS A 271 -21.11 6.66 3.12
CA HIS A 271 -22.57 6.51 2.94
C HIS A 271 -23.09 7.35 1.77
N SER A 272 -22.64 8.61 1.65
CA SER A 272 -23.00 9.49 0.53
C SER A 272 -22.52 8.93 -0.82
N PHE A 273 -21.32 8.33 -0.85
CA PHE A 273 -20.81 7.65 -2.04
C PHE A 273 -21.67 6.45 -2.43
N LEU A 274 -21.93 5.54 -1.49
CA LEU A 274 -22.66 4.29 -1.78
C LEU A 274 -24.14 4.52 -2.13
N THR A 275 -24.76 5.56 -1.58
CA THR A 275 -26.13 5.93 -1.91
C THR A 275 -26.25 6.61 -3.27
N SER A 276 -25.20 7.27 -3.77
CA SER A 276 -25.21 7.99 -5.06
C SER A 276 -24.72 7.12 -6.23
N VAL A 277 -23.77 6.21 -5.99
CA VAL A 277 -23.19 5.34 -7.02
C VAL A 277 -24.04 4.07 -7.21
N PRO A 278 -24.46 3.73 -8.44
CA PRO A 278 -25.15 2.47 -8.69
C PRO A 278 -24.29 1.26 -8.30
N PRO A 279 -24.72 0.37 -7.40
CA PRO A 279 -23.90 -0.75 -6.92
C PRO A 279 -23.44 -1.71 -8.04
N THR A 280 -24.23 -1.84 -9.10
CA THR A 280 -23.91 -2.66 -10.29
C THR A 280 -22.71 -2.15 -11.06
N SER A 281 -22.41 -0.85 -11.00
CA SER A 281 -21.21 -0.27 -11.62
C SER A 281 -19.91 -0.75 -10.95
N LEU A 282 -19.99 -1.15 -9.68
CA LEU A 282 -18.86 -1.64 -8.88
C LEU A 282 -18.69 -3.16 -8.93
N ALA A 283 -19.50 -3.88 -9.73
CA ALA A 283 -19.52 -5.34 -9.77
C ALA A 283 -18.16 -5.97 -10.19
N ALA A 284 -17.34 -5.20 -10.91
CA ALA A 284 -16.06 -5.59 -11.48
C ALA A 284 -14.85 -5.35 -10.56
N LEU A 285 -15.06 -4.81 -9.35
CA LEU A 285 -14.01 -4.54 -8.37
C LEU A 285 -13.26 -5.80 -7.95
N HIS A 286 -11.93 -5.69 -7.89
CA HIS A 286 -11.02 -6.67 -7.29
C HIS A 286 -10.40 -6.13 -5.99
N THR A 287 -10.22 -4.82 -5.89
CA THR A 287 -9.68 -4.17 -4.70
C THR A 287 -10.68 -3.14 -4.18
N LEU A 288 -10.98 -3.20 -2.89
CA LEU A 288 -11.78 -2.21 -2.18
C LEU A 288 -11.07 -1.83 -0.88
N HIS A 289 -10.73 -0.55 -0.73
CA HIS A 289 -10.27 0.03 0.52
C HIS A 289 -11.25 1.13 0.93
N ALA A 290 -11.87 1.01 2.10
CA ALA A 290 -12.83 1.99 2.59
C ALA A 290 -12.56 2.27 4.07
N SER A 291 -12.17 3.50 4.39
CA SER A 291 -11.83 3.92 5.75
C SER A 291 -12.43 5.30 6.01
N ASP A 292 -13.53 5.33 6.74
CA ASP A 292 -14.24 6.57 7.09
C ASP A 292 -13.81 7.07 8.47
N PHE A 293 -12.94 8.08 8.48
CA PHE A 293 -12.54 8.80 9.70
C PHE A 293 -13.24 10.15 9.84
N SER A 294 -14.26 10.44 9.02
CA SER A 294 -14.96 11.72 9.08
C SER A 294 -15.55 11.90 10.49
N ALA A 295 -14.99 12.85 11.25
CA ALA A 295 -15.32 13.09 12.65
C ALA A 295 -16.50 14.07 12.83
N HIS A 296 -17.21 14.40 11.74
CA HIS A 296 -18.19 15.47 11.77
C HIS A 296 -19.58 14.86 11.74
N HIS A 297 -20.26 14.94 12.88
CA HIS A 297 -21.67 15.32 13.09
C HIS A 297 -22.17 15.02 14.53
N HIS A 298 -21.28 14.78 15.50
CA HIS A 298 -21.69 14.52 16.90
C HIS A 298 -21.82 15.75 17.82
N HIS A 299 -21.61 16.99 17.35
CA HIS A 299 -21.59 18.18 18.23
C HIS A 299 -22.71 19.20 18.01
N LEU A 300 -23.85 18.85 17.42
CA LEU A 300 -25.04 19.72 17.43
C LEU A 300 -26.08 19.20 18.44
N PRO A 301 -26.67 20.06 19.30
CA PRO A 301 -27.59 19.69 20.38
C PRO A 301 -29.04 19.48 19.88
N HIS A 302 -29.20 18.87 18.72
CA HIS A 302 -30.49 18.44 18.18
C HIS A 302 -30.49 16.91 18.05
N PRO A 303 -31.66 16.24 17.98
CA PRO A 303 -31.70 14.80 17.73
C PRO A 303 -30.91 14.55 16.44
N GLY A 304 -29.69 14.03 16.60
CA GLY A 304 -28.67 14.09 15.57
C GLY A 304 -29.05 13.25 14.35
N PRO A 305 -28.46 13.52 13.17
CA PRO A 305 -28.60 12.64 12.02
C PRO A 305 -28.17 11.20 12.39
N PRO A 306 -28.73 10.18 11.72
CA PRO A 306 -28.35 8.79 11.96
C PRO A 306 -26.84 8.63 11.84
N ASP A 307 -26.27 7.72 12.65
CA ASP A 307 -24.84 7.40 12.58
C ASP A 307 -24.48 7.01 11.14
N HIS A 308 -23.85 7.94 10.42
CA HIS A 308 -23.50 7.75 9.01
C HIS A 308 -22.49 6.61 8.84
N ARG A 309 -21.71 6.28 9.87
CA ARG A 309 -20.77 5.14 9.87
C ARG A 309 -21.52 3.82 9.99
N LEU A 310 -22.59 3.78 10.78
CA LEU A 310 -23.49 2.63 10.85
C LEU A 310 -24.13 2.37 9.48
N SER A 311 -24.73 3.40 8.87
CA SER A 311 -25.34 3.27 7.55
C SER A 311 -24.30 2.87 6.49
N ALA A 312 -23.11 3.49 6.49
CA ALA A 312 -22.02 3.12 5.60
C ALA A 312 -21.58 1.66 5.78
N THR A 313 -21.52 1.16 7.02
CA THR A 313 -21.16 -0.24 7.30
C THR A 313 -22.17 -1.20 6.69
N LEU A 314 -23.47 -0.92 6.85
CA LEU A 314 -24.53 -1.74 6.26
C LEU A 314 -24.51 -1.70 4.73
N ASP A 315 -24.30 -0.52 4.14
CA ASP A 315 -24.20 -0.36 2.69
C ASP A 315 -22.97 -1.07 2.12
N LEU A 316 -21.82 -0.99 2.80
CA LEU A 316 -20.59 -1.72 2.45
C LEU A 316 -20.82 -3.23 2.53
N ALA A 317 -21.45 -3.70 3.61
CA ALA A 317 -21.79 -5.12 3.77
C ALA A 317 -22.70 -5.59 2.63
N ALA A 318 -23.72 -4.82 2.27
CA ALA A 318 -24.60 -5.11 1.14
C ALA A 318 -23.84 -5.12 -0.19
N LEU A 319 -22.99 -4.13 -0.45
CA LEU A 319 -22.17 -4.05 -1.67
C LEU A 319 -21.28 -5.29 -1.83
N VAL A 320 -20.51 -5.63 -0.80
CA VAL A 320 -19.59 -6.77 -0.78
C VAL A 320 -20.35 -8.09 -0.91
N SER A 321 -21.44 -8.26 -0.17
CA SER A 321 -22.21 -9.51 -0.15
C SER A 321 -23.05 -9.75 -1.40
N THR A 322 -23.56 -8.73 -2.09
CA THR A 322 -24.56 -8.92 -3.17
C THR A 322 -24.14 -8.40 -4.55
N HIS A 323 -23.28 -7.40 -4.64
CA HIS A 323 -23.00 -6.74 -5.93
C HIS A 323 -21.62 -7.04 -6.51
N ILE A 324 -20.56 -7.09 -5.69
CA ILE A 324 -19.20 -7.36 -6.19
C ILE A 324 -19.03 -8.84 -6.53
N ARG A 325 -18.44 -9.15 -7.68
CA ARG A 325 -18.33 -10.53 -8.17
C ARG A 325 -17.20 -11.33 -7.55
N ALA A 326 -16.02 -10.74 -7.39
CA ALA A 326 -14.83 -11.44 -6.92
C ALA A 326 -13.77 -10.47 -6.38
N LEU A 327 -13.76 -10.24 -5.07
CA LEU A 327 -12.72 -9.44 -4.40
C LEU A 327 -11.45 -10.26 -4.18
N VAL A 328 -10.31 -9.60 -4.36
CA VAL A 328 -8.96 -10.11 -4.15
C VAL A 328 -8.33 -9.44 -2.93
N ASP A 329 -8.55 -8.13 -2.75
CA ASP A 329 -8.04 -7.33 -1.63
C ASP A 329 -9.17 -6.49 -1.06
N LEU A 330 -9.50 -6.71 0.22
CA LEU A 330 -10.53 -5.98 0.93
C LEU A 330 -9.92 -5.37 2.19
N ARG A 331 -10.03 -4.04 2.34
CA ARG A 331 -9.61 -3.31 3.53
C ARG A 331 -10.72 -2.38 3.98
N LEU A 332 -11.28 -2.63 5.15
CA LEU A 332 -12.41 -1.87 5.67
C LEU A 332 -12.11 -1.41 7.10
N THR A 333 -12.40 -0.14 7.36
CA THR A 333 -12.70 0.35 8.71
C THR A 333 -14.22 0.50 8.78
N CYS A 334 -14.89 -0.31 9.60
CA CYS A 334 -16.35 -0.37 9.72
C CYS A 334 -16.78 -0.73 11.14
N HIS A 335 -18.08 -0.81 11.44
CA HIS A 335 -18.53 -1.46 12.69
C HIS A 335 -18.45 -2.97 12.53
N VAL A 336 -17.42 -3.61 13.10
CA VAL A 336 -17.13 -5.04 12.90
C VAL A 336 -18.30 -5.91 13.32
N SER A 337 -19.01 -5.55 14.40
CA SER A 337 -20.20 -6.24 14.90
C SER A 337 -21.39 -6.23 13.93
N LEU A 338 -21.42 -5.29 12.99
CA LEU A 338 -22.49 -5.16 11.98
C LEU A 338 -22.08 -5.69 10.61
N PHE A 339 -20.82 -6.08 10.42
CA PHE A 339 -20.32 -6.61 9.16
C PHE A 339 -20.40 -8.14 9.14
N PRO A 340 -21.35 -8.76 8.40
CA PRO A 340 -21.59 -10.18 8.51
C PRO A 340 -20.46 -10.99 7.85
N PRO A 341 -19.95 -12.05 8.51
CA PRO A 341 -18.92 -12.93 7.92
C PRO A 341 -19.34 -13.55 6.59
N SER A 342 -20.65 -13.77 6.40
CA SER A 342 -21.21 -14.28 5.15
C SER A 342 -20.93 -13.38 3.94
N ALA A 343 -20.75 -12.06 4.13
CA ALA A 343 -20.34 -11.16 3.06
C ALA A 343 -18.94 -11.52 2.53
N LEU A 344 -18.04 -11.97 3.40
CA LEU A 344 -16.68 -12.39 3.03
C LEU A 344 -16.68 -13.76 2.36
N LEU A 345 -17.54 -14.69 2.81
CA LEU A 345 -17.63 -16.05 2.28
C LEU A 345 -17.94 -16.09 0.78
N ARG A 346 -18.68 -15.11 0.26
CA ARG A 346 -18.93 -14.98 -1.19
C ARG A 346 -17.65 -14.87 -2.01
N HIS A 347 -16.59 -14.32 -1.42
CA HIS A 347 -15.30 -14.09 -2.07
C HIS A 347 -14.27 -15.16 -1.72
N ALA A 348 -14.67 -16.28 -1.10
CA ALA A 348 -13.76 -17.34 -0.67
C ALA A 348 -12.79 -17.81 -1.76
N ALA A 349 -13.28 -17.97 -3.00
CA ALA A 349 -12.46 -18.43 -4.12
C ALA A 349 -11.45 -17.39 -4.65
N SER A 350 -11.59 -16.11 -4.29
CA SER A 350 -10.79 -15.01 -4.86
C SER A 350 -9.99 -14.23 -3.83
N LEU A 351 -10.47 -14.10 -2.59
CA LEU A 351 -9.93 -13.21 -1.58
C LEU A 351 -8.53 -13.67 -1.13
N ARG A 352 -7.57 -12.75 -1.20
CA ARG A 352 -6.15 -12.99 -0.87
C ARG A 352 -5.67 -12.15 0.30
N ARG A 353 -6.24 -10.96 0.48
CA ARG A 353 -5.89 -10.02 1.54
C ARG A 353 -7.17 -9.47 2.16
N LEU A 354 -7.25 -9.51 3.48
CA LEU A 354 -8.37 -9.01 4.26
C LEU A 354 -7.83 -8.15 5.40
N SER A 355 -8.30 -6.91 5.48
CA SER A 355 -8.16 -6.05 6.64
C SER A 355 -9.57 -5.63 7.07
N LEU A 356 -9.94 -5.97 8.30
CA LEU A 356 -11.24 -5.64 8.86
C LEU A 356 -11.00 -5.03 10.25
N ARG A 357 -11.16 -3.71 10.32
CA ARG A 357 -10.86 -2.89 11.49
C ARG A 357 -12.12 -2.18 11.97
N ASP A 358 -12.21 -1.92 13.27
CA ASP A 358 -13.31 -1.15 13.85
C ASP A 358 -13.05 0.36 13.85
N HIS A 359 -14.09 1.16 13.69
CA HIS A 359 -14.01 2.63 13.84
C HIS A 359 -13.58 3.08 15.24
N VAL A 360 -13.80 2.27 16.28
CA VAL A 360 -13.35 2.57 17.64
C VAL A 360 -11.82 2.58 17.70
N GLY A 361 -11.17 1.58 17.09
CA GLY A 361 -9.71 1.42 17.14
C GLY A 361 -9.18 1.34 18.57
N PHE A 362 -7.92 1.76 18.76
CA PHE A 362 -7.22 1.76 20.05
C PHE A 362 -6.76 3.17 20.45
N ALA A 363 -7.51 4.19 20.03
CA ALA A 363 -7.17 5.59 20.27
C ALA A 363 -7.67 6.13 21.62
N ASP A 364 -8.66 5.46 22.21
CA ASP A 364 -9.33 5.84 23.45
C ASP A 364 -9.23 4.67 24.45
N ASP A 365 -8.45 4.85 25.52
CA ASP A 365 -8.17 3.80 26.51
C ASP A 365 -9.43 3.37 27.28
N ASP A 366 -10.48 4.20 27.30
CA ASP A 366 -11.74 3.94 28.01
C ASP A 366 -12.74 3.12 27.19
N ARG A 367 -12.45 2.87 25.91
CA ARG A 367 -13.38 2.22 24.98
C ARG A 367 -12.81 0.92 24.43
N ARG A 368 -13.50 -0.18 24.75
CA ARG A 368 -13.21 -1.48 24.17
C ARG A 368 -13.43 -1.48 22.65
N CYS A 369 -12.42 -1.89 21.91
CA CYS A 369 -12.47 -2.08 20.47
C CYS A 369 -13.23 -3.37 20.14
N PRO A 370 -14.32 -3.30 19.34
CA PRO A 370 -15.02 -4.49 18.89
C PRO A 370 -14.09 -5.47 18.15
N THR A 371 -13.99 -6.68 18.67
CA THR A 371 -13.18 -7.77 18.07
C THR A 371 -14.09 -8.76 17.35
N LEU A 372 -13.65 -9.23 16.18
CA LEU A 372 -14.39 -10.26 15.44
C LEU A 372 -14.54 -11.53 16.32
N PRO A 373 -15.76 -12.06 16.51
CA PRO A 373 -15.97 -13.24 17.35
C PRO A 373 -15.18 -14.46 16.84
N ALA A 374 -14.63 -15.25 17.78
CA ALA A 374 -13.89 -16.46 17.44
C ALA A 374 -14.69 -17.47 16.58
N PRO A 375 -16.00 -17.72 16.83
CA PRO A 375 -16.78 -18.62 15.96
C PRO A 375 -16.88 -18.15 14.51
N ASP A 376 -17.00 -16.84 14.29
CA ASP A 376 -17.04 -16.26 12.95
C ASP A 376 -15.69 -16.41 12.26
N LEU A 377 -14.60 -16.18 13.00
CA LEU A 377 -13.24 -16.37 12.51
C LEU A 377 -12.95 -17.85 12.17
N GLU A 378 -13.47 -18.80 12.95
CA GLU A 378 -13.39 -20.24 12.67
C GLU A 378 -14.09 -20.58 11.34
N VAL A 379 -15.28 -20.01 11.08
CA VAL A 379 -16.00 -20.17 9.80
C VAL A 379 -15.20 -19.59 8.64
N LEU A 380 -14.62 -18.39 8.81
CA LEU A 380 -13.77 -17.77 7.80
C LEU A 380 -12.50 -18.58 7.53
N ALA A 381 -11.87 -19.12 8.57
CA ALA A 381 -10.66 -19.94 8.44
C ALA A 381 -10.91 -21.21 7.62
N GLY A 382 -12.07 -21.85 7.80
CA GLY A 382 -12.46 -23.03 7.04
C GLY A 382 -12.83 -22.76 5.58
N ALA A 383 -13.25 -21.54 5.24
CA ALA A 383 -13.75 -21.21 3.90
C ALA A 383 -12.74 -20.41 3.04
N LEU A 384 -11.96 -19.52 3.64
CA LEU A 384 -11.03 -18.64 2.93
C LEU A 384 -9.68 -19.33 2.70
N ASP A 385 -9.71 -20.41 1.91
CA ASP A 385 -8.56 -21.28 1.60
C ASP A 385 -7.37 -20.56 0.96
N ARG A 386 -7.66 -19.43 0.31
CA ARG A 386 -6.75 -18.65 -0.52
C ARG A 386 -6.21 -17.40 0.15
N LEU A 387 -6.63 -17.09 1.38
CA LEU A 387 -6.24 -15.90 2.12
C LEU A 387 -4.76 -15.99 2.53
N THR A 388 -3.97 -15.01 2.11
CA THR A 388 -2.52 -14.94 2.34
C THR A 388 -2.12 -13.87 3.35
N ALA A 389 -2.92 -12.82 3.51
CA ALA A 389 -2.73 -11.77 4.50
C ALA A 389 -4.02 -11.44 5.23
N LEU A 390 -3.95 -11.30 6.55
CA LEU A 390 -5.07 -10.96 7.42
C LEU A 390 -4.66 -9.87 8.42
N GLU A 391 -5.50 -8.85 8.55
CA GLU A 391 -5.35 -7.77 9.53
C GLU A 391 -6.66 -7.59 10.31
N LEU A 392 -6.58 -7.61 11.65
CA LEU A 392 -7.73 -7.54 12.55
C LEU A 392 -7.40 -6.77 13.83
N ASP A 393 -8.43 -6.21 14.47
CA ASP A 393 -8.39 -5.81 15.88
C ASP A 393 -8.52 -7.03 16.79
N MET A 394 -7.79 -7.01 17.91
CA MET A 394 -7.78 -8.04 18.95
C MET A 394 -7.77 -7.35 20.32
N ASP A 395 -8.96 -7.21 20.90
CA ASP A 395 -9.18 -6.59 22.20
C ASP A 395 -9.90 -7.54 23.17
N PHE A 396 -9.08 -8.22 23.96
CA PHE A 396 -9.52 -9.13 25.02
C PHE A 396 -8.92 -8.65 26.34
N ASP A 397 -9.78 -8.34 27.31
CA ASP A 397 -9.33 -8.06 28.68
C ASP A 397 -8.64 -9.29 29.28
N ASP A 398 -7.76 -9.06 30.26
CA ASP A 398 -6.99 -10.13 30.93
C ASP A 398 -7.80 -10.96 31.95
N ASP A 399 -9.12 -10.79 32.01
CA ASP A 399 -9.99 -11.60 32.87
C ASP A 399 -10.06 -13.07 32.41
N ASN A 400 -10.15 -14.00 33.37
CA ASN A 400 -10.13 -15.45 33.11
C ASN A 400 -11.14 -15.93 32.04
N HIS A 401 -12.33 -15.33 31.95
CA HIS A 401 -13.34 -15.67 30.93
C HIS A 401 -12.93 -15.23 29.52
N ASN A 402 -12.25 -14.10 29.41
CA ASN A 402 -11.78 -13.56 28.14
C ASN A 402 -10.51 -14.25 27.66
N GLN A 403 -9.73 -14.86 28.56
CA GLN A 403 -8.56 -15.65 28.19
C GLN A 403 -8.91 -16.86 27.30
N GLN A 404 -10.01 -17.56 27.60
CA GLN A 404 -10.46 -18.68 26.76
C GLN A 404 -10.90 -18.20 25.37
N GLN A 405 -11.59 -17.06 25.29
CA GLN A 405 -12.01 -16.46 24.01
C GLN A 405 -10.80 -16.02 23.19
N ARG A 406 -9.80 -15.38 23.81
CA ARG A 406 -8.52 -15.02 23.19
C ARG A 406 -7.80 -16.25 22.64
N GLN A 407 -7.75 -17.35 23.40
CA GLN A 407 -7.14 -18.59 22.92
C GLN A 407 -7.88 -19.16 21.71
N ARG A 408 -9.22 -19.20 21.73
CA ARG A 408 -10.03 -19.64 20.59
C ARG A 408 -9.82 -18.75 19.36
N PHE A 409 -9.76 -17.43 19.55
CA PHE A 409 -9.46 -16.48 18.49
C PHE A 409 -8.09 -16.74 17.85
N LEU A 410 -7.04 -16.83 18.67
CA LEU A 410 -5.68 -17.14 18.18
C LEU A 410 -5.59 -18.51 17.52
N GLN A 411 -6.34 -19.49 18.03
CA GLN A 411 -6.40 -20.83 17.45
C GLN A 411 -7.09 -20.79 16.06
N ALA A 412 -8.18 -20.04 15.91
CA ALA A 412 -8.84 -19.85 14.62
C ALA A 412 -7.90 -19.24 13.57
N LEU A 413 -7.08 -18.26 13.93
CA LEU A 413 -6.04 -17.69 13.04
C LEU A 413 -5.05 -18.74 12.52
N CYS A 414 -4.75 -19.77 13.31
CA CYS A 414 -3.84 -20.85 12.91
C CYS A 414 -4.45 -21.79 11.86
N HIS A 415 -5.78 -21.81 11.71
CA HIS A 415 -6.48 -22.74 10.81
C HIS A 415 -6.60 -22.25 9.36
N PHE A 416 -6.30 -20.98 9.06
CA PHE A 416 -6.27 -20.51 7.68
C PHE A 416 -5.14 -21.19 6.91
N PRO A 417 -5.41 -21.95 5.84
CA PRO A 417 -4.42 -22.83 5.23
C PRO A 417 -3.30 -22.08 4.50
N ALA A 418 -3.62 -21.00 3.76
CA ALA A 418 -2.65 -20.24 2.97
C ALA A 418 -2.08 -18.98 3.67
N LEU A 419 -2.52 -18.70 4.91
CA LEU A 419 -2.18 -17.46 5.60
C LEU A 419 -0.69 -17.40 5.97
N ARG A 420 0.01 -16.39 5.48
CA ARG A 420 1.47 -16.22 5.71
C ARG A 420 1.80 -14.91 6.42
N THR A 421 0.93 -13.91 6.28
CA THR A 421 1.08 -12.59 6.87
C THR A 421 -0.10 -12.30 7.78
N LEU A 422 0.17 -11.97 9.03
CA LEU A 422 -0.86 -11.63 10.02
C LEU A 422 -0.48 -10.32 10.70
N THR A 423 -1.43 -9.38 10.79
CA THR A 423 -1.30 -8.16 11.58
C THR A 423 -2.43 -8.12 12.60
N LEU A 424 -2.10 -8.04 13.89
CA LEU A 424 -3.10 -7.83 14.94
C LEU A 424 -2.85 -6.48 15.59
N HIS A 425 -3.92 -5.75 15.83
CA HIS A 425 -3.90 -4.52 16.60
C HIS A 425 -4.49 -4.79 17.97
N THR A 426 -3.84 -4.30 19.03
CA THR A 426 -4.16 -4.62 20.43
C THR A 426 -3.93 -3.40 21.29
N GLN A 427 -4.70 -3.29 22.37
CA GLN A 427 -4.50 -2.29 23.40
C GLN A 427 -3.22 -2.60 24.20
N THR A 428 -2.55 -1.56 24.71
CA THR A 428 -1.43 -1.73 25.64
C THR A 428 -1.87 -2.41 26.93
N VAL A 429 -1.00 -3.30 27.45
CA VAL A 429 -1.21 -3.98 28.74
C VAL A 429 -0.79 -3.06 29.91
N LEU A 430 -0.12 -1.95 29.61
CA LEU A 430 0.27 -0.96 30.60
C LEU A 430 -0.97 -0.20 31.08
N ARG A 431 -1.42 -0.54 32.29
CA ARG A 431 -2.40 0.27 33.01
C ARG A 431 -1.72 1.57 33.47
N PRO A 432 -2.37 2.74 33.37
CA PRO A 432 -1.89 3.94 34.02
C PRO A 432 -1.67 3.62 35.51
N THR A 433 -0.43 3.74 35.97
CA THR A 433 -0.13 3.64 37.40
C THR A 433 -0.78 4.84 38.10
N GLY A 434 -1.78 4.58 38.95
CA GLY A 434 -2.21 5.48 40.02
C GLY A 434 -2.77 6.83 39.58
N CYS A 435 -4.05 6.85 39.21
CA CYS A 435 -4.91 8.01 39.44
C CYS A 435 -6.24 7.54 40.06
N ASP A 436 -6.15 6.53 40.91
CA ASP A 436 -7.12 6.36 41.99
C ASP A 436 -6.64 7.30 43.10
N ASP A 437 -7.32 8.44 43.21
CA ASP A 437 -7.27 9.36 44.35
C ASP A 437 -7.88 8.67 45.58
N ASP A 438 -7.23 7.61 46.06
CA ASP A 438 -7.48 7.09 47.40
C ASP A 438 -6.20 7.32 48.21
N ASP A 439 -6.20 8.47 48.88
CA ASP A 439 -5.41 8.73 50.08
C ASP A 439 -5.60 7.55 51.04
N ASP A 440 -4.60 6.67 51.14
CA ASP A 440 -4.28 6.00 52.40
C ASP A 440 -2.82 5.53 52.34
N ASP A 441 -2.03 6.18 53.21
CA ASP A 441 -0.67 5.83 53.57
C ASP A 441 -0.56 4.34 53.95
N ASP A 442 0.36 3.60 53.32
CA ASP A 442 1.21 2.59 53.99
C ASP A 442 2.17 1.91 52.99
N ASP A 443 3.44 2.30 53.12
CA ASP A 443 4.68 1.51 53.12
C ASP A 443 5.02 0.43 52.05
N ASP A 444 6.20 0.66 51.46
CA ASP A 444 7.24 -0.32 51.11
C ASP A 444 6.97 -1.41 50.04
N LEU A 445 7.08 -1.01 48.76
CA LEU A 445 7.55 -1.91 47.69
C LEU A 445 8.67 -1.25 46.85
N PRO A 446 9.81 -1.91 46.63
CA PRO A 446 10.96 -1.30 45.97
C PRO A 446 10.70 -1.13 44.47
N ALA A 447 10.47 0.11 44.04
CA ALA A 447 10.28 0.54 42.65
C ALA A 447 11.44 0.20 41.69
N ALA A 448 12.54 -0.37 42.17
CA ALA A 448 13.73 -0.68 41.37
C ALA A 448 13.70 -2.06 40.66
N ALA A 449 12.78 -2.97 41.02
CA ALA A 449 12.69 -4.30 40.39
C ALA A 449 11.71 -4.35 39.19
N ALA A 450 10.86 -3.33 39.02
CA ALA A 450 9.87 -3.25 37.93
C ALA A 450 10.40 -2.59 36.65
N ALA A 451 11.65 -2.11 36.65
CA ALA A 451 12.22 -1.36 35.53
C ALA A 451 12.62 -2.24 34.31
N ASP A 452 12.70 -3.56 34.47
CA ASP A 452 13.19 -4.49 33.43
C ASP A 452 12.10 -5.39 32.80
N ALA A 453 10.86 -5.31 33.29
CA ALA A 453 9.73 -6.09 32.75
C ALA A 453 8.91 -5.21 31.79
N ASP A 454 8.93 -5.56 30.50
CA ASP A 454 8.13 -4.90 29.48
C ASP A 454 6.86 -5.75 29.21
N PRO A 455 5.71 -5.43 29.83
CA PRO A 455 4.53 -6.27 29.77
C PRO A 455 3.93 -6.38 28.36
N ASP A 456 4.04 -5.33 27.53
CA ASP A 456 3.60 -5.37 26.14
C ASP A 456 4.48 -6.33 25.33
N ARG A 457 5.81 -6.25 25.52
CA ARG A 457 6.77 -7.14 24.86
C ARG A 457 6.57 -8.60 25.28
N ASP A 458 6.32 -8.85 26.57
CA ASP A 458 6.04 -10.18 27.08
C ASP A 458 4.70 -10.72 26.56
N ALA A 459 3.67 -9.89 26.48
CA ALA A 459 2.38 -10.25 25.88
C ALA A 459 2.51 -10.55 24.38
N ALA A 460 3.31 -9.76 23.66
CA ALA A 460 3.65 -9.99 22.26
C ALA A 460 4.39 -11.32 22.08
N ALA A 461 5.41 -11.58 22.90
CA ALA A 461 6.18 -12.82 22.88
C ALA A 461 5.31 -14.05 23.16
N ARG A 462 4.39 -13.98 24.15
CA ARG A 462 3.41 -15.05 24.43
C ARG A 462 2.50 -15.32 23.24
N THR A 463 1.99 -14.26 22.60
CA THR A 463 1.11 -14.36 21.43
C THR A 463 1.86 -15.00 20.24
N PHE A 464 3.09 -14.56 19.97
CA PHE A 464 3.94 -15.15 18.94
C PHE A 464 4.28 -16.62 19.21
N ALA A 465 4.65 -16.97 20.44
CA ALA A 465 4.92 -18.35 20.81
C ALA A 465 3.69 -19.24 20.61
N PHE A 466 2.49 -18.75 20.97
CA PHE A 466 1.23 -19.46 20.73
C PHE A 466 0.99 -19.68 19.24
N LEU A 467 1.09 -18.61 18.42
CA LEU A 467 0.84 -18.68 16.98
C LEU A 467 1.83 -19.62 16.27
N VAL A 468 3.12 -19.57 16.62
CA VAL A 468 4.14 -20.46 16.02
C VAL A 468 3.92 -21.92 16.42
N ARG A 469 3.65 -22.18 17.70
CA ARG A 469 3.44 -23.54 18.22
C ARG A 469 2.22 -24.22 17.58
N ASN A 470 1.14 -23.46 17.36
CA ASN A 470 -0.11 -24.00 16.85
C ASN A 470 -0.18 -24.03 15.30
N ARG A 471 0.72 -23.32 14.59
CA ARG A 471 0.80 -23.27 13.11
C ARG A 471 1.43 -24.51 12.45
N GLY A 472 1.00 -25.70 12.87
CA GLY A 472 1.56 -26.96 12.36
C GLY A 472 0.99 -28.20 13.05
N ALA A 473 0.27 -28.02 14.15
CA ALA A 473 -0.58 -29.03 14.74
C ALA A 473 -1.88 -29.14 13.92
N GLY A 474 -1.79 -29.65 12.70
CA GLY A 474 -2.95 -29.88 11.84
C GLY A 474 -3.89 -30.91 12.46
N VAL A 475 -5.13 -30.48 12.71
CA VAL A 475 -6.28 -31.32 13.04
C VAL A 475 -6.60 -32.21 11.83
N GLY A 476 -6.38 -33.52 11.98
CA GLY A 476 -7.20 -34.60 11.40
C GLY A 476 -7.52 -34.68 9.90
N GLY A 477 -6.96 -33.84 9.02
CA GLY A 477 -7.34 -33.86 7.60
C GLY A 477 -6.37 -33.13 6.66
N GLY A 478 -5.48 -33.90 6.03
CA GLY A 478 -4.91 -33.63 4.69
C GLY A 478 -3.82 -32.58 4.58
N ASP A 479 -4.12 -31.30 4.84
CA ASP A 479 -3.24 -30.19 4.46
C ASP A 479 -2.70 -29.44 5.68
N VAL A 480 -1.37 -29.45 5.82
CA VAL A 480 -0.66 -28.68 6.85
C VAL A 480 -0.68 -27.20 6.44
N PRO A 481 -1.13 -26.27 7.31
CA PRO A 481 -1.12 -24.85 7.00
C PRO A 481 0.27 -24.35 6.60
N VAL A 482 0.31 -23.40 5.66
CA VAL A 482 1.55 -22.72 5.25
C VAL A 482 2.16 -22.03 6.48
N PRO A 483 3.47 -22.20 6.72
CA PRO A 483 4.13 -21.56 7.86
C PRO A 483 4.10 -20.04 7.77
N TRP A 484 4.06 -19.36 8.93
CA TRP A 484 4.16 -17.91 9.00
C TRP A 484 5.40 -17.39 8.27
N GLN A 485 5.21 -16.34 7.48
CA GLN A 485 6.29 -15.52 6.92
C GLN A 485 6.52 -14.29 7.79
N ARG A 486 5.43 -13.60 8.18
CA ARG A 486 5.48 -12.41 9.02
C ARG A 486 4.24 -12.33 9.92
N VAL A 487 4.45 -12.06 11.20
CA VAL A 487 3.38 -11.72 12.15
C VAL A 487 3.73 -10.39 12.79
N THR A 488 2.81 -9.43 12.75
CA THR A 488 2.95 -8.10 13.32
C THR A 488 1.92 -7.92 14.43
N LEU A 489 2.35 -7.39 15.58
CA LEU A 489 1.48 -6.93 16.67
C LEU A 489 1.69 -5.43 16.82
N ASN A 490 0.67 -4.65 16.49
CA ASN A 490 0.63 -3.22 16.72
C ASN A 490 -0.07 -2.98 18.06
N VAL A 491 0.67 -2.45 19.02
CA VAL A 491 0.19 -2.15 20.36
C VAL A 491 -0.04 -0.65 20.47
N GLY A 492 -1.32 -0.25 20.50
CA GLY A 492 -1.71 1.14 20.68
C GLY A 492 -1.78 1.53 22.17
N SER A 493 -1.44 2.79 22.46
CA SER A 493 -1.84 3.49 23.69
C SER A 493 -2.48 4.81 23.27
N GLY A 494 -3.66 5.12 23.79
CA GLY A 494 -4.41 6.31 23.41
C GLY A 494 -3.62 7.61 23.64
N GLY A 495 -3.75 8.52 22.68
CA GLY A 495 -3.37 9.92 22.84
C GLY A 495 -2.04 10.34 22.22
N ALA A 496 -2.12 11.37 21.36
CA ALA A 496 -1.04 12.28 21.02
C ALA A 496 -0.61 13.12 22.24
N VAL A 497 -0.22 12.48 23.35
CA VAL A 497 0.39 13.11 24.51
C VAL A 497 1.62 12.30 24.91
N ALA A 498 2.77 12.95 24.83
CA ALA A 498 4.06 12.44 25.24
C ALA A 498 4.01 11.77 26.61
N ARG A 499 4.09 10.44 26.65
CA ARG A 499 4.32 9.68 27.88
C ARG A 499 5.26 8.53 27.58
N ARG A 500 6.57 8.80 27.65
CA ARG A 500 7.66 7.87 27.99
C ARG A 500 9.01 8.60 27.82
N MET A 501 9.53 9.18 28.90
CA MET A 501 10.92 9.65 28.97
C MET A 501 11.79 8.50 29.49
N GLY A 502 12.35 7.71 28.58
CA GLY A 502 13.54 6.89 28.84
C GLY A 502 14.76 7.57 28.21
N GLU A 503 15.97 7.34 28.74
CA GLU A 503 17.19 8.06 28.30
C GLU A 503 17.52 7.96 26.79
N GLY A 504 16.89 7.03 26.06
CA GLY A 504 17.01 6.88 24.60
C GLY A 504 15.97 7.60 23.74
N TRP A 505 14.89 8.17 24.32
CA TRP A 505 13.75 8.69 23.56
C TRP A 505 13.38 10.12 23.99
N ARG A 506 13.72 11.11 23.15
CA ARG A 506 13.15 12.46 23.18
C ARG A 506 12.36 12.69 21.88
N GLY A 507 11.06 12.41 21.87
CA GLY A 507 10.20 12.64 20.70
C GLY A 507 8.77 12.09 20.87
N VAL A 508 7.81 12.70 20.17
CA VAL A 508 6.36 12.41 20.23
C VAL A 508 5.95 11.43 19.12
N VAL A 509 5.99 10.11 19.34
CA VAL A 509 5.40 9.02 18.51
C VAL A 509 5.51 7.72 19.37
N ALA A 510 4.77 6.61 19.29
CA ALA A 510 3.60 6.10 18.55
C ALA A 510 3.27 4.73 19.16
N GLU A 511 2.17 4.13 18.72
CA GLU A 511 1.94 2.68 18.70
C GLU A 511 3.25 1.87 18.57
N ARG A 512 3.42 0.83 19.41
CA ARG A 512 4.59 -0.06 19.36
C ARG A 512 4.34 -1.17 18.36
N CYS A 513 5.29 -1.45 17.48
CA CYS A 513 5.18 -2.49 16.47
C CYS A 513 6.14 -3.63 16.78
N PHE A 514 5.62 -4.77 17.22
CA PHE A 514 6.41 -5.99 17.37
C PHE A 514 6.26 -6.85 16.13
N VAL A 515 7.37 -7.32 15.58
CA VAL A 515 7.40 -8.12 14.35
C VAL A 515 8.14 -9.43 14.59
N LEU A 516 7.47 -10.52 14.22
CA LEU A 516 8.04 -11.85 14.09
C LEU A 516 8.16 -12.19 12.60
N GLU A 517 9.39 -12.31 12.10
CA GLU A 517 9.66 -12.57 10.69
C GLU A 517 10.49 -13.84 10.53
N ARG A 518 10.21 -14.63 9.49
CA ARG A 518 10.97 -15.84 9.20
C ARG A 518 12.31 -15.48 8.57
N ALA A 519 13.41 -16.02 9.10
CA ALA A 519 14.73 -15.77 8.55
C ALA A 519 14.87 -16.40 7.14
N GLU A 520 15.26 -15.61 6.15
CA GLU A 520 15.61 -16.12 4.82
C GLU A 520 17.08 -16.59 4.81
N GLY A 521 17.27 -17.88 4.56
CA GLY A 521 18.55 -18.44 4.06
C GLY A 521 19.81 -18.24 4.91
N SER A 522 20.04 -19.11 5.88
CA SER A 522 21.38 -19.70 6.03
C SER A 522 21.28 -21.18 5.68
N GLY A 523 22.16 -21.64 4.78
CA GLY A 523 22.16 -22.97 4.17
C GLY A 523 22.49 -24.12 5.13
N GLY A 524 21.75 -24.24 6.23
CA GLY A 524 21.86 -25.33 7.19
C GLY A 524 20.70 -25.32 8.17
N GLY A 525 19.62 -26.03 7.85
CA GLY A 525 18.68 -26.66 8.81
C GLY A 525 17.97 -25.81 9.87
N GLY A 526 18.17 -24.50 9.96
CA GLY A 526 17.58 -23.65 11.00
C GLY A 526 16.26 -23.02 10.57
N ARG A 527 15.13 -23.54 11.07
CA ARG A 527 13.83 -22.84 11.04
C ARG A 527 13.82 -21.72 12.09
N GLY A 528 14.60 -20.67 11.87
CA GLY A 528 14.67 -19.52 12.79
C GLY A 528 13.60 -18.47 12.50
N PHE A 529 12.96 -17.95 13.55
CA PHE A 529 12.22 -16.69 13.50
C PHE A 529 13.04 -15.60 14.17
N VAL A 530 12.97 -14.38 13.63
CA VAL A 530 13.57 -13.17 14.21
C VAL A 530 12.44 -12.35 14.83
N PHE A 531 12.56 -12.06 16.12
CA PHE A 531 11.69 -11.15 16.84
C PHE A 531 12.39 -9.79 16.94
N ARG A 532 11.72 -8.74 16.48
CA ARG A 532 12.21 -7.35 16.57
C ARG A 532 11.08 -6.39 16.89
N GLU A 533 11.43 -5.26 17.49
CA GLU A 533 10.56 -4.10 17.63
C GLU A 533 10.92 -3.11 16.52
N GLU A 534 9.93 -2.70 15.73
CA GLU A 534 10.07 -1.66 14.71
C GLU A 534 9.50 -0.34 15.29
N GLY A 535 10.20 0.78 15.08
CA GLY A 535 9.65 2.09 15.43
C GLY A 535 8.40 2.35 14.59
N GLY A 536 7.27 2.67 15.23
CA GLY A 536 5.98 2.86 14.58
C GLY A 536 6.06 3.88 13.44
N GLY A 537 6.12 3.39 12.21
CA GLY A 537 5.98 4.21 11.01
C GLY A 537 4.50 4.43 10.76
N GLY A 538 3.99 5.60 11.14
CA GLY A 538 2.66 6.05 10.72
C GLY A 538 2.58 6.03 9.20
N VAL A 539 1.54 5.38 8.69
CA VAL A 539 1.11 5.51 7.28
C VAL A 539 0.35 6.82 7.13
#